data_AF-A0A849WYH1-F1
#
_entry.id   AF-A0A849WYH1-F1
#
_cell.length_a   1.000
_cell.length_b   1.000
_cell.length_c   1.000
_cell.angle_alpha   90.00
_cell.angle_beta   90.00
_cell.angle_gamma   90.00
#
_symmetry.space_group_name_H-M   'P 1'
#
loop_
_entity.id
_entity.type
_entity.pdbx_description
1 polymer ?
#
loop_
_entity_poly.entity_id
_entity_poly.type
_entity_poly.pdbx_seq_one_letter_code
_entity_poly.pdbx_strand_id
1 'polypeptide(L)' 'SRYALEIDHRVPRAHGGTSTPENLRLLCRSCNQRAAIQAFGLRKMEPHLIGRP' A
#
# COMPACT_ATOMS: atom_id res chain seq x y z
N SER A 1 3.11 17.69 0.29
CA SER A 1 2.02 17.34 1.23
C SER A 1 2.64 16.90 2.56
N ARG A 2 2.13 17.36 3.71
CA ARG A 2 2.66 17.04 5.06
C ARG A 2 2.64 15.55 5.39
N TYR A 3 1.71 14.79 4.79
CA TYR A 3 1.46 13.40 5.14
C TYR A 3 1.56 12.42 3.98
N ALA A 4 1.71 12.91 2.74
CA ALA A 4 1.77 12.08 1.53
C ALA A 4 0.70 10.96 1.55
N LEU A 5 -0.57 11.37 1.62
CA LEU A 5 -1.71 10.46 1.73
C LEU A 5 -1.88 9.66 0.43
N GLU A 6 -2.18 8.38 0.58
CA GLU A 6 -2.35 7.38 -0.47
C GLU A 6 -3.61 6.57 -0.21
N ILE A 7 -4.31 6.20 -1.28
CA ILE A 7 -5.43 5.25 -1.21
C ILE A 7 -4.83 3.84 -1.28
N ASP A 8 -5.12 3.03 -0.27
CA ASP A 8 -4.68 1.65 -0.13
C ASP A 8 -5.86 0.68 -0.14
N HIS A 9 -5.63 -0.53 -0.63
CA HIS A 9 -6.58 -1.62 -0.57
C HIS A 9 -6.34 -2.43 0.71
N ARG A 10 -7.36 -2.57 1.58
CA ARG A 10 -7.31 -3.40 2.79
C ARG A 10 -6.95 -4.85 2.46
N VAL A 11 -7.64 -5.43 1.49
CA VAL A 11 -7.25 -6.66 0.80
C VAL A 11 -6.65 -6.25 -0.54
N PRO A 12 -5.36 -6.51 -0.80
CA PRO A 12 -4.74 -6.08 -2.05
C PRO A 12 -5.42 -6.66 -3.28
N ARG A 13 -5.43 -5.90 -4.39
CA ARG A 13 -5.93 -6.36 -5.70
C ARG A 13 -5.28 -7.68 -6.14
N ALA A 14 -3.97 -7.83 -5.91
CA ALA A 14 -3.22 -9.05 -6.22
C ALA A 14 -3.63 -10.29 -5.39
N HIS A 15 -4.44 -10.09 -4.35
CA HIS A 15 -5.05 -11.14 -3.52
C HIS A 15 -6.58 -11.21 -3.71
N GLY A 16 -7.10 -10.64 -4.80
CA GLY A 16 -8.54 -10.67 -5.13
C GLY A 16 -9.38 -9.58 -4.48
N GLY A 17 -8.77 -8.58 -3.82
CA GLY A 17 -9.51 -7.44 -3.29
C GLY A 17 -10.16 -6.59 -4.39
N THR A 18 -11.26 -5.91 -4.06
CA THR A 18 -12.02 -5.05 -4.97
C THR A 18 -11.63 -3.57 -4.82
N SER A 19 -11.97 -2.71 -5.78
CA SER A 19 -11.81 -1.26 -5.65
C SER A 19 -13.08 -0.55 -5.14
N THR A 20 -13.86 -1.21 -4.29
CA THR A 20 -15.06 -0.60 -3.68
C THR A 20 -14.67 0.22 -2.44
N PRO A 21 -15.47 1.24 -2.05
CA PRO A 21 -15.16 2.10 -0.91
C PRO A 21 -14.88 1.33 0.38
N GLU A 22 -15.51 0.17 0.58
CA GLU A 22 -15.37 -0.66 1.78
C GLU A 22 -13.99 -1.34 1.87
N ASN A 23 -13.38 -1.65 0.72
CA ASN A 23 -12.04 -2.23 0.66
C ASN A 23 -10.94 -1.17 0.55
N LEU A 24 -11.29 0.10 0.33
CA LEU A 24 -10.32 1.20 0.28
C LEU A 24 -10.14 1.82 1.67
N ARG A 25 -8.93 2.34 1.92
CA ARG A 25 -8.61 3.15 3.10
C ARG A 25 -7.58 4.21 2.74
N LEU A 26 -7.52 5.27 3.55
CA LEU A 26 -6.53 6.33 3.42
C LEU A 26 -5.37 6.08 4.39
N LEU A 27 -4.14 6.04 3.87
CA LEU A 27 -2.92 5.88 4.66
C LEU A 27 -1.92 6.97 4.28
N CYS A 28 -1.02 7.35 5.20
CA CYS A 28 0.21 8.03 4.78
C CYS A 28 1.12 7.03 4.06
N ARG A 29 2.04 7.54 3.22
CA ARG A 29 3.02 6.71 2.49
C ARG A 29 3.75 5.68 3.35
N SER A 30 4.21 6.05 4.55
CA SER A 30 4.93 5.12 5.43
C SER A 30 4.04 4.05 6.05
N CYS A 31 2.75 4.34 6.29
CA CYS A 31 1.77 3.32 6.66
C CYS A 31 1.47 2.39 5.47
N ASN A 32 1.29 2.94 4.27
CA ASN A 32 1.00 2.15 3.08
C ASN A 32 2.13 1.17 2.75
N GLN A 33 3.38 1.64 2.77
CA GLN A 33 4.56 0.78 2.57
C GLN A 33 4.64 -0.37 3.58
N ARG A 34 4.37 -0.11 4.86
CA ARG A 34 4.34 -1.16 5.90
C ARG A 34 3.22 -2.17 5.68
N ALA A 35 2.03 -1.71 5.29
CA ALA A 35 0.92 -2.60 4.93
C ALA A 35 1.28 -3.49 3.73
N ALA A 36 1.92 -2.92 2.70
CA ALA A 36 2.38 -3.67 1.54
C ALA A 36 3.45 -4.71 1.90
N ILE A 37 4.41 -4.38 2.78
CA ILE A 37 5.41 -5.34 3.28
C ILE A 37 4.75 -6.49 4.04
N GLN A 38 3.73 -6.21 4.87
CA GLN A 38 2.99 -7.25 5.59
C GLN A 38 2.25 -8.19 4.64
N ALA A 39 1.65 -7.66 3.56
CA ALA A 39 0.90 -8.46 2.60
C ALA A 39 1.80 -9.26 1.63
N PHE A 40 2.88 -8.65 1.15
CA PHE A 40 3.68 -9.17 0.04
C PHE A 40 5.09 -9.66 0.44
N GLY A 41 5.52 -9.36 1.65
CA GLY A 41 6.88 -9.63 2.13
C GLY A 41 7.90 -8.59 1.66
N LEU A 42 8.97 -8.41 2.46
CA LEU A 42 10.00 -7.40 2.20
C LEU A 42 10.69 -7.59 0.85
N ARG A 43 11.08 -8.83 0.49
CA ARG A 43 11.79 -9.10 -0.78
C ARG A 43 11.03 -8.63 -2.01
N LYS A 44 9.70 -8.75 -2.00
CA LYS A 44 8.86 -8.29 -3.12
C LYS A 44 8.70 -6.78 -3.11
N MET A 45 8.68 -6.17 -1.92
CA MET A 45 8.43 -4.74 -1.77
C MET A 45 9.69 -3.88 -1.89
N GLU A 46 10.87 -4.41 -1.59
CA GLU A 46 12.15 -3.68 -1.57
C GLU A 46 12.39 -2.78 -2.80
N PRO A 47 12.16 -3.24 -4.06
CA PRO A 47 12.33 -2.39 -5.25
C PRO A 47 11.38 -1.17 -5.30
N HIS A 48 10.29 -1.20 -4.53
CA HIS A 48 9.25 -0.17 -4.49
C HIS A 48 9.35 0.75 -3.27
N LEU A 49 10.20 0.41 -2.28
CA LEU A 49 10.40 1.23 -1.07
C LEU A 49 11.38 2.36 -1.32
N ILE A 50 12.40 2.10 -2.14
CA ILE A 50 13.38 3.07 -2.57
C ILE A 50 12.72 3.93 -3.64
N GLY A 51 12.71 5.26 -3.43
CA GLY A 51 11.93 6.20 -4.22
C GLY A 51 11.99 5.94 -5.72
N ARG A 52 10.83 5.73 -6.35
CA ARG A 52 10.68 6.09 -7.76
C ARG A 52 11.12 7.56 -7.90
N PRO A 53 11.85 7.91 -8.97
CA PRO A 53 12.02 9.33 -9.30
C PRO A 53 10.65 10.03 -9.38
#